data_AF-A0A6P6MBS3-F1
#
_entry.id   AF-A0A6P6MBS3-F1
#
_cell.length_a   1.000
_cell.length_b   1.000
_cell.length_c   1.000
_cell.angle_alpha   90.00
_cell.angle_beta   90.00
_cell.angle_gamma   90.00
#
_symmetry.space_group_name_H-M   'P 1'
#
loop_
_entity.id
_entity.type
_entity.pdbx_description
1 polymer ?
#
loop_
_entity_poly.entity_id
_entity_poly.type
_entity_poly.pdbx_seq_one_letter_code
_entity_poly.pdbx_strand_id
1 'polypeptide(L)'
;MSNATVNFTSEASTNSRYNAFGEIPNMDICICSISILFGLPTHSYITWLIITGTGVASDFFNLNLSFCEIGICLNSLFTLIYYCTELSHLISLAWFSSGLLITGRPLFQCLICVERYLAVVHPVTFLKYKPLRYRVICCTVAWIITLGSCLCCMFISQFKTVYTYFHLVQFLLFLCIQLFCLVAVLRALKQSGPGERWRKKEEENHMKRRAFYIILITTVTMSIVYIPNIVSGLSFILMQKLLQLASARIPNESSALSLFSGCHFAKPRLRRHTE
;
A
#
# COMPACT_ATOMS: atom_id res chain seq x y z
N MET A 1 57.96 27.91 14.11
CA MET A 1 58.26 26.98 13.01
C MET A 1 57.38 25.76 13.19
N SER A 2 56.41 25.65 12.29
CA SER A 2 55.37 24.63 12.24
C SER A 2 55.91 23.38 11.55
N ASN A 3 55.44 22.20 11.95
CA ASN A 3 54.83 21.21 11.05
C ASN A 3 54.51 19.93 11.83
N ALA A 4 53.22 19.71 12.10
CA ALA A 4 52.67 18.39 12.39
C ALA A 4 51.86 17.96 11.16
N THR A 5 52.41 17.02 10.39
CA THR A 5 51.73 16.40 9.26
C THR A 5 50.78 15.33 9.80
N VAL A 6 49.49 15.65 9.85
CA VAL A 6 48.42 14.69 10.17
C VAL A 6 47.93 14.12 8.84
N ASN A 7 48.18 12.83 8.61
CA ASN A 7 47.67 12.10 7.44
C ASN A 7 46.16 11.93 7.55
N PHE A 8 45.44 12.55 6.62
CA PHE A 8 44.02 12.36 6.34
C PHE A 8 43.83 11.16 5.41
N THR A 9 43.19 10.09 5.90
CA THR A 9 42.46 9.12 5.06
C THR A 9 41.52 8.27 5.91
N SER A 10 40.46 8.87 6.48
CA SER A 10 39.34 8.09 7.02
C SER A 10 38.03 8.89 7.14
N GLU A 11 37.73 9.80 6.21
CA GLU A 11 36.46 10.58 6.24
C GLU A 11 35.61 10.46 4.96
N ALA A 12 36.14 9.84 3.89
CA ALA A 12 35.45 9.77 2.60
C ALA A 12 34.41 8.63 2.48
N SER A 13 34.49 7.57 3.29
CA SER A 13 33.59 6.41 3.17
C SER A 13 32.37 6.46 4.10
N THR A 14 32.43 7.28 5.16
CA THR A 14 31.32 7.51 6.09
C THR A 14 30.34 8.56 5.56
N ASN A 15 30.82 9.63 4.91
CA ASN A 15 29.95 10.68 4.35
C ASN A 15 29.08 10.22 3.18
N SER A 16 29.50 9.24 2.37
CA SER A 16 28.67 8.74 1.26
C SER A 16 27.49 7.88 1.73
N ARG A 17 27.61 7.22 2.89
CA ARG A 17 26.56 6.36 3.44
C ARG A 17 25.47 7.15 4.17
N TYR A 18 25.78 8.33 4.71
CA TYR A 18 24.77 9.25 5.27
C TYR A 18 23.97 9.98 4.18
N ASN A 19 24.59 10.29 3.04
CA ASN A 19 23.89 10.98 1.94
C ASN A 19 22.88 10.08 1.21
N ALA A 20 23.09 8.76 1.15
CA ALA A 20 22.13 7.86 0.51
C ALA A 20 20.91 7.51 1.40
N PHE A 21 21.03 7.66 2.72
CA PHE A 21 19.98 7.33 3.69
C PHE A 21 19.19 8.57 4.17
N GLY A 22 19.79 9.76 4.09
CA GLY A 22 19.13 11.05 4.35
C GLY A 22 18.22 11.56 3.22
N GLU A 23 18.29 10.99 2.02
CA GLU A 23 17.46 11.37 0.86
C GLU A 23 16.02 10.81 0.94
N ILE A 24 15.84 9.65 1.57
CA ILE A 24 14.55 8.95 1.66
C ILE A 24 13.50 9.74 2.47
N PRO A 25 13.79 10.28 3.68
CA PRO A 25 12.80 11.06 4.42
C PRO A 25 12.42 12.37 3.73
N ASN A 26 13.35 13.02 3.01
CA ASN A 26 13.08 14.27 2.31
C ASN A 26 12.08 14.10 1.16
N MET A 27 12.16 12.98 0.42
CA MET A 27 11.20 12.67 -0.65
C MET A 27 9.80 12.38 -0.09
N ASP A 28 9.71 11.61 1.00
CA ASP A 28 8.43 11.29 1.64
C ASP A 28 7.75 12.54 2.22
N ILE A 29 8.54 13.45 2.81
CA ILE A 29 8.06 14.74 3.32
C ILE A 29 7.52 15.61 2.17
N CYS A 30 8.23 15.67 1.04
CA CYS A 30 7.78 16.39 -0.16
C CYS A 30 6.46 15.83 -0.71
N ILE A 31 6.35 14.50 -0.83
CA ILE A 31 5.14 13.83 -1.31
C ILE A 31 3.97 14.07 -0.36
N CYS A 32 4.19 14.00 0.96
CA CYS A 32 3.18 14.33 1.95
C CYS A 32 2.71 15.78 1.81
N SER A 33 3.65 16.73 1.69
CA SER A 33 3.35 18.15 1.57
C SER A 33 2.49 18.47 0.33
N ILE A 34 2.84 17.89 -0.82
CA ILE A 34 2.07 18.03 -2.07
C ILE A 34 0.67 17.42 -1.91
N SER A 35 0.57 16.23 -1.33
CA SER A 35 -0.69 15.52 -1.13
C SER A 35 -1.65 16.29 -0.22
N ILE A 36 -1.12 17.01 0.76
CA ILE A 36 -1.89 17.86 1.67
C ILE A 36 -2.34 19.13 0.95
N LEU A 37 -1.39 19.82 0.30
CA LEU A 37 -1.62 21.12 -0.33
C LEU A 37 -2.66 21.03 -1.45
N PHE A 38 -2.62 19.97 -2.26
CA PHE A 38 -3.56 19.80 -3.37
C PHE A 38 -4.72 18.88 -3.02
N GLY A 39 -4.49 17.82 -2.25
CA GLY A 39 -5.51 16.82 -1.97
C GLY A 39 -6.63 17.36 -1.07
N LEU A 40 -6.30 18.01 0.06
CA LEU A 40 -7.33 18.51 0.97
C LEU A 40 -8.25 19.55 0.32
N PRO A 41 -7.76 20.61 -0.34
CA PRO A 41 -8.64 21.58 -0.98
C PRO A 41 -9.49 20.94 -2.07
N THR A 42 -8.91 20.06 -2.88
CA THR A 42 -9.62 19.41 -3.99
C THR A 42 -10.75 18.51 -3.50
N HIS A 43 -10.47 17.61 -2.55
CA HIS A 43 -11.49 16.68 -2.04
C HIS A 43 -12.52 17.38 -1.14
N SER A 44 -12.13 18.42 -0.42
CA SER A 44 -13.08 19.26 0.32
C SER A 44 -14.01 20.01 -0.64
N TYR A 45 -13.48 20.56 -1.72
CA TYR A 45 -14.25 21.23 -2.76
C TYR A 45 -15.23 20.27 -3.47
N ILE A 46 -14.78 19.07 -3.83
CA ILE A 46 -15.65 18.03 -4.41
C ILE A 46 -16.79 17.67 -3.45
N THR A 47 -16.47 17.47 -2.17
CA THR A 47 -17.48 17.15 -1.15
C THR A 47 -18.49 18.28 -1.01
N TRP A 48 -18.01 19.52 -0.91
CA TRP A 48 -18.85 20.72 -0.88
C TRP A 48 -19.76 20.83 -2.10
N LEU A 49 -19.23 20.60 -3.30
CA LEU A 49 -19.98 20.66 -4.55
C LEU A 49 -21.07 19.57 -4.63
N ILE A 50 -20.79 18.37 -4.12
CA ILE A 50 -21.78 17.30 -4.07
C ILE A 50 -22.88 17.63 -3.06
N ILE A 51 -22.53 18.12 -1.86
CA ILE A 51 -23.50 18.48 -0.80
C ILE A 51 -24.40 19.64 -1.22
N THR A 52 -23.83 20.67 -1.84
CA THR A 52 -24.56 21.88 -2.26
C THR A 52 -25.39 21.63 -3.54
N GLY A 53 -25.05 20.60 -4.30
CA GLY A 53 -25.81 20.18 -5.48
C GLY A 53 -27.08 19.41 -5.12
N THR A 54 -28.04 19.36 -6.05
CA THR A 54 -29.26 18.55 -5.92
C THR A 54 -29.02 17.04 -6.11
N GLY A 55 -27.77 16.63 -6.34
CA GLY A 55 -27.33 15.28 -6.72
C GLY A 55 -26.75 14.43 -5.60
N VAL A 56 -26.90 14.79 -4.31
CA VAL A 56 -26.34 13.99 -3.20
C VAL A 56 -26.75 12.52 -3.27
N ALA A 57 -28.01 12.27 -3.65
CA ALA A 57 -28.52 10.93 -3.83
C ALA A 57 -27.84 10.19 -5.00
N SER A 58 -27.54 10.87 -6.11
CA SER A 58 -26.90 10.31 -7.32
C SER A 58 -25.40 10.07 -7.16
N ASP A 59 -24.74 10.86 -6.34
CA ASP A 59 -23.28 10.85 -6.16
C ASP A 59 -22.84 10.39 -4.77
N PHE A 60 -23.70 9.61 -4.09
CA PHE A 60 -23.45 9.11 -2.74
C PHE A 60 -22.12 8.33 -2.62
N PHE A 61 -21.80 7.45 -3.57
CA PHE A 61 -20.52 6.72 -3.55
C PHE A 61 -19.32 7.64 -3.81
N ASN A 62 -19.47 8.65 -4.68
CA ASN A 62 -18.42 9.65 -4.93
C ASN A 62 -18.15 10.50 -3.67
N LEU A 63 -19.20 10.84 -2.92
CA LEU A 63 -19.08 11.53 -1.64
C LEU A 63 -18.34 10.68 -0.61
N ASN A 64 -18.68 9.39 -0.47
CA ASN A 64 -17.97 8.49 0.44
C ASN A 64 -16.51 8.28 0.02
N LEU A 65 -16.23 8.15 -1.28
CA LEU A 65 -14.86 8.10 -1.79
C LEU A 65 -14.10 9.37 -1.43
N SER A 66 -14.70 10.55 -1.61
CA SER A 66 -14.10 11.83 -1.23
C SER A 66 -13.78 11.91 0.27
N PHE A 67 -14.64 11.38 1.14
CA PHE A 67 -14.33 11.25 2.57
C PHE A 67 -13.13 10.33 2.85
N CYS A 68 -12.99 9.21 2.13
CA CYS A 68 -11.79 8.37 2.24
C CYS A 68 -10.54 9.12 1.78
N GLU A 69 -10.61 9.86 0.69
CA GLU A 69 -9.51 10.67 0.16
C GLU A 69 -9.06 11.74 1.18
N ILE A 70 -10.00 12.42 1.84
CA ILE A 70 -9.72 13.37 2.93
C ILE A 70 -9.02 12.64 4.09
N GLY A 71 -9.50 11.46 4.48
CA GLY A 71 -8.85 10.65 5.52
C GLY A 71 -7.41 10.26 5.17
N ILE A 72 -7.13 10.02 3.89
CA ILE A 72 -5.79 9.71 3.39
C ILE A 72 -4.89 10.94 3.38
N CYS A 73 -5.42 12.11 3.02
CA CYS A 73 -4.68 13.36 3.18
C CYS A 73 -4.37 13.68 4.64
N LEU A 74 -5.29 13.36 5.56
CA LEU A 74 -5.05 13.46 7.01
C LEU A 74 -3.97 12.48 7.48
N ASN A 75 -3.89 11.28 6.90
CA ASN A 75 -2.79 10.36 7.15
C ASN A 75 -1.43 10.96 6.78
N SER A 76 -1.34 11.61 5.62
CA SER A 76 -0.13 12.35 5.20
C SER A 76 0.21 13.47 6.19
N LEU A 77 -0.80 14.19 6.72
CA LEU A 77 -0.60 15.19 7.78
C LEU A 77 -0.04 14.57 9.06
N PHE A 78 -0.63 13.47 9.55
CA PHE A 78 -0.14 12.81 10.76
C PHE A 78 1.28 12.30 10.61
N THR A 79 1.62 11.77 9.44
CA THR A 79 2.98 11.33 9.10
C THR A 79 3.96 12.49 9.10
N LEU A 80 3.59 13.63 8.49
CA LEU A 80 4.41 14.84 8.47
C LEU A 80 4.64 15.40 9.89
N ILE A 81 3.59 15.51 10.70
CA ILE A 81 3.69 16.00 12.08
C ILE A 81 4.52 15.04 12.92
N TYR A 82 4.38 13.72 12.72
CA TYR A 82 5.22 12.73 13.39
C TYR A 82 6.70 12.95 13.08
N TYR A 83 7.07 13.20 11.81
CA TYR A 83 8.46 13.53 11.46
C TYR A 83 8.97 14.81 12.13
N CYS A 84 8.10 15.78 12.40
CA CYS A 84 8.49 17.03 13.06
C CYS A 84 8.51 16.97 14.60
N THR A 85 7.69 16.13 15.20
CA THR A 85 7.40 16.17 16.66
C THR A 85 7.65 14.85 17.39
N GLU A 86 7.98 13.78 16.65
CA GLU A 86 8.23 12.41 17.16
C GLU A 86 7.11 11.84 18.05
N LEU A 87 5.88 12.35 17.94
CA LEU A 87 4.77 11.92 18.79
C LEU A 87 4.27 10.51 18.44
N SER A 88 4.52 9.53 19.32
CA SER A 88 4.22 8.11 19.11
C SER A 88 2.73 7.77 18.92
N HIS A 89 1.80 8.61 19.37
CA HIS A 89 0.37 8.40 19.11
C HIS A 89 -0.02 8.64 17.64
N LEU A 90 0.69 9.54 16.95
CA LEU A 90 0.40 9.89 15.55
C LEU A 90 0.78 8.76 14.60
N ILE A 91 1.84 8.01 14.89
CA ILE A 91 2.21 6.86 14.07
C ILE A 91 1.16 5.74 14.16
N SER A 92 0.54 5.53 15.33
CA SER A 92 -0.57 4.56 15.46
C SER A 92 -1.79 4.97 14.63
N LEU A 93 -2.12 6.27 14.63
CA LEU A 93 -3.19 6.82 13.78
C LEU A 93 -2.86 6.70 12.29
N ALA A 94 -1.57 6.83 11.93
CA ALA A 94 -1.13 6.65 10.57
C ALA A 94 -1.28 5.20 10.08
N TRP A 95 -0.89 4.23 10.92
CA TRP A 95 -1.11 2.81 10.64
C TRP A 95 -2.60 2.47 10.50
N PHE A 96 -3.45 3.00 11.37
CA PHE A 96 -4.90 2.84 11.24
C PHE A 96 -5.41 3.41 9.90
N SER A 97 -4.99 4.62 9.55
CA SER A 97 -5.43 5.32 8.35
C SER A 97 -4.87 4.71 7.06
N SER A 98 -3.74 4.00 7.12
CA SER A 98 -3.22 3.22 5.99
C SER A 98 -4.21 2.13 5.53
N GLY A 99 -5.01 1.59 6.46
CA GLY A 99 -6.10 0.66 6.12
C GLY A 99 -7.16 1.30 5.22
N LEU A 100 -7.45 2.60 5.39
CA LEU A 100 -8.38 3.35 4.53
C LEU A 100 -7.84 3.47 3.10
N LEU A 101 -6.53 3.69 2.96
CA LEU A 101 -5.86 3.77 1.66
C LEU A 101 -5.90 2.43 0.92
N ILE A 102 -5.60 1.34 1.62
CA ILE A 102 -5.48 0.00 1.04
C ILE A 102 -6.84 -0.58 0.69
N THR A 103 -7.84 -0.36 1.55
CA THR A 103 -9.14 -1.05 1.46
C THR A 103 -10.26 -0.10 1.02
N GLY A 104 -10.34 1.09 1.62
CA GLY A 104 -11.43 2.03 1.38
C GLY A 104 -11.49 2.53 -0.05
N ARG A 105 -10.39 3.10 -0.56
CA ARG A 105 -10.30 3.59 -1.96
C ARG A 105 -10.74 2.54 -2.99
N PRO A 106 -10.13 1.33 -3.04
CA PRO A 106 -10.51 0.35 -4.06
C PRO A 106 -11.93 -0.17 -3.90
N LEU A 107 -12.45 -0.32 -2.67
CA LEU A 107 -13.83 -0.74 -2.43
C LEU A 107 -14.84 0.27 -2.97
N PHE A 108 -14.70 1.56 -2.63
CA PHE A 108 -15.61 2.60 -3.13
C PHE A 108 -15.50 2.76 -4.64
N GLN A 109 -14.30 2.64 -5.21
CA GLN A 109 -14.10 2.64 -6.65
C GLN A 109 -14.84 1.48 -7.33
N CYS A 110 -14.77 0.26 -6.79
CA CYS A 110 -15.53 -0.89 -7.28
C CYS A 110 -17.05 -0.67 -7.20
N LEU A 111 -17.55 -0.08 -6.11
CA LEU A 111 -18.98 0.24 -5.97
C LEU A 111 -19.44 1.23 -7.05
N ILE A 112 -18.64 2.25 -7.36
CA ILE A 112 -18.91 3.20 -8.44
C ILE A 112 -18.94 2.47 -9.79
N CYS A 113 -17.98 1.56 -10.05
CA CYS A 113 -17.97 0.78 -11.29
C CYS A 113 -19.23 -0.08 -11.45
N VAL A 114 -19.63 -0.80 -10.39
CA VAL A 114 -20.83 -1.65 -10.38
C VAL A 114 -22.09 -0.82 -10.58
N GLU A 115 -22.17 0.35 -9.95
CA GLU A 115 -23.28 1.28 -10.14
C GLU A 115 -23.39 1.75 -11.60
N ARG A 116 -22.26 2.15 -12.20
CA ARG A 116 -22.24 2.57 -13.61
C ARG A 116 -22.57 1.41 -14.56
N TYR A 117 -22.15 0.19 -14.23
CA TYR A 117 -22.53 -1.02 -14.95
C TYR A 117 -24.05 -1.28 -14.88
N LEU A 118 -24.64 -1.24 -13.68
CA LEU A 118 -26.08 -1.44 -13.48
C LEU A 118 -26.92 -0.39 -14.23
N ALA A 119 -26.47 0.86 -14.25
CA ALA A 119 -27.13 1.93 -15.00
C ALA A 119 -27.13 1.69 -16.52
N VAL A 120 -26.09 1.03 -17.07
CA VAL A 120 -26.00 0.69 -18.51
C VAL A 120 -26.86 -0.51 -18.87
N VAL A 121 -26.74 -1.59 -18.09
CA VAL A 121 -27.32 -2.89 -18.46
C VAL A 121 -28.79 -2.98 -18.09
N HIS A 122 -29.21 -2.34 -17.00
CA HIS A 122 -30.56 -2.46 -16.45
C HIS A 122 -31.15 -1.10 -16.02
N PRO A 123 -31.38 -0.16 -16.97
CA PRO A 123 -31.94 1.15 -16.65
C PRO A 123 -33.34 1.06 -16.00
N VAL A 124 -34.13 0.05 -16.37
CA VAL A 124 -35.51 -0.15 -15.88
C VAL A 124 -35.53 -0.68 -14.43
N THR A 125 -34.55 -1.50 -14.06
CA THR A 125 -34.41 -2.02 -12.70
C THR A 125 -33.87 -0.94 -11.75
N PHE A 126 -33.04 -0.03 -12.27
CA PHE A 126 -32.55 1.14 -11.54
C PHE A 126 -33.67 2.15 -11.21
N LEU A 127 -34.72 2.25 -12.03
CA LEU A 127 -35.92 3.05 -11.71
C LEU A 127 -36.80 2.41 -10.62
N LYS A 128 -36.78 1.08 -10.47
CA LYS A 128 -37.68 0.34 -9.56
C LYS A 128 -37.13 0.19 -8.14
N TYR A 129 -35.81 0.17 -7.96
CA TYR A 129 -35.19 0.17 -6.64
C TYR A 129 -35.11 1.59 -6.10
N LYS A 130 -35.51 1.83 -4.84
CA LYS A 130 -35.23 3.11 -4.15
C LYS A 130 -33.72 3.29 -4.11
N PRO A 131 -33.11 4.10 -5.00
CA PRO A 131 -31.66 4.06 -5.25
C PRO A 131 -30.89 4.42 -3.98
N LEU A 132 -31.45 5.29 -3.15
CA LEU A 132 -30.91 5.68 -1.85
C LEU A 132 -30.74 4.52 -0.86
N ARG A 133 -31.72 3.62 -0.69
CA ARG A 133 -31.65 2.58 0.36
C ARG A 133 -30.56 1.55 0.06
N TYR A 134 -30.48 1.09 -1.18
CA TYR A 134 -29.44 0.15 -1.61
C TYR A 134 -28.04 0.77 -1.48
N ARG A 135 -27.86 2.01 -1.93
CA ARG A 135 -26.57 2.73 -1.86
C ARG A 135 -26.07 2.89 -0.43
N VAL A 136 -26.97 3.23 0.50
CA VAL A 136 -26.64 3.33 1.92
C VAL A 136 -26.20 1.98 2.47
N ILE A 137 -26.96 0.90 2.21
CA ILE A 137 -26.59 -0.45 2.68
C ILE A 137 -25.21 -0.87 2.14
N CYS A 138 -24.96 -0.71 0.85
CA CYS A 138 -23.65 -1.02 0.25
C CYS A 138 -22.51 -0.17 0.85
N CYS A 139 -22.73 1.13 1.06
CA CYS A 139 -21.74 1.98 1.73
C CYS A 139 -21.50 1.54 3.16
N THR A 140 -22.55 1.23 3.93
CA THR A 140 -22.41 0.77 5.31
C THR A 140 -21.59 -0.51 5.36
N VAL A 141 -21.86 -1.48 4.48
CA VAL A 141 -21.07 -2.72 4.38
C VAL A 141 -19.63 -2.42 3.99
N ALA A 142 -19.39 -1.54 3.00
CA ALA A 142 -18.04 -1.17 2.60
C ALA A 142 -17.26 -0.47 3.72
N TRP A 143 -17.91 0.41 4.48
CA TRP A 143 -17.32 1.04 5.66
C TRP A 143 -17.01 0.03 6.76
N ILE A 144 -17.89 -0.94 7.03
CA ILE A 144 -17.61 -2.01 8.00
C ILE A 144 -16.38 -2.83 7.59
N ILE A 145 -16.29 -3.23 6.32
CA ILE A 145 -15.12 -3.95 5.79
C ILE A 145 -13.86 -3.08 5.90
N THR A 146 -13.99 -1.79 5.57
CA THR A 146 -12.88 -0.84 5.63
C THR A 146 -12.39 -0.64 7.06
N LEU A 147 -13.28 -0.36 8.00
CA LEU A 147 -12.95 -0.20 9.42
C LEU A 147 -12.37 -1.49 10.01
N GLY A 148 -12.94 -2.65 9.66
CA GLY A 148 -12.39 -3.95 10.03
C GLY A 148 -10.95 -4.12 9.54
N SER A 149 -10.69 -3.79 8.26
CA SER A 149 -9.33 -3.79 7.71
C SER A 149 -8.41 -2.81 8.42
N CYS A 150 -8.88 -1.62 8.79
CA CYS A 150 -8.07 -0.62 9.52
C CYS A 150 -7.65 -1.12 10.90
N LEU A 151 -8.59 -1.75 11.63
CA LEU A 151 -8.29 -2.38 12.92
C LEU A 151 -7.30 -3.53 12.75
N CYS A 152 -7.51 -4.41 11.76
CA CYS A 152 -6.57 -5.49 11.44
C CYS A 152 -5.17 -4.96 11.14
N CYS A 153 -5.05 -3.90 10.33
CA CYS A 153 -3.76 -3.25 10.04
C CYS A 153 -3.08 -2.74 11.32
N MET A 154 -3.84 -2.12 12.23
CA MET A 154 -3.31 -1.62 13.50
C MET A 154 -2.79 -2.76 14.39
N PHE A 155 -3.53 -3.87 14.54
CA PHE A 155 -3.10 -5.01 15.35
C PHE A 155 -1.93 -5.79 14.73
N ILE A 156 -1.97 -6.03 13.41
CA ILE A 156 -0.97 -6.84 12.70
C ILE A 156 0.33 -6.04 12.48
N SER A 157 0.31 -4.71 12.60
CA SER A 157 1.49 -3.85 12.46
C SER A 157 2.69 -4.25 13.35
N GLN A 158 2.41 -4.90 14.49
CA GLN A 158 3.43 -5.41 15.41
C GLN A 158 4.26 -6.55 14.81
N PHE A 159 3.69 -7.31 13.86
CA PHE A 159 4.30 -8.48 13.24
C PHE A 159 4.61 -8.23 11.76
N LYS A 160 5.79 -7.65 11.48
CA LYS A 160 6.22 -7.26 10.13
C LYS A 160 6.02 -8.35 9.06
N THR A 161 6.36 -9.60 9.36
CA THR A 161 6.21 -10.73 8.42
C THR A 161 4.75 -11.01 8.08
N VAL A 162 3.88 -11.12 9.09
CA VAL A 162 2.44 -11.36 8.90
C VAL A 162 1.79 -10.18 8.19
N TYR A 163 2.20 -8.96 8.55
CA TYR A 163 1.76 -7.72 7.91
C TYR A 163 2.04 -7.72 6.41
N THR A 164 3.27 -8.06 5.97
CA THR A 164 3.62 -8.13 4.55
C THR A 164 2.77 -9.15 3.79
N TYR A 165 2.56 -10.35 4.35
CA TYR A 165 1.70 -11.35 3.70
C TYR A 165 0.24 -10.93 3.64
N PHE A 166 -0.30 -10.38 4.73
CA PHE A 166 -1.67 -9.84 4.77
C PHE A 166 -1.86 -8.74 3.71
N HIS A 167 -0.90 -7.82 3.62
CA HIS A 167 -0.91 -6.74 2.65
C HIS A 167 -0.84 -7.24 1.19
N LEU A 168 -0.02 -8.26 0.92
CA LEU A 168 0.07 -8.93 -0.39
C LEU A 168 -1.27 -9.56 -0.79
N VAL A 169 -1.88 -10.35 0.10
CA VAL A 169 -3.16 -11.02 -0.16
C VAL A 169 -4.26 -9.99 -0.40
N GLN A 170 -4.30 -8.94 0.43
CA GLN A 170 -5.25 -7.85 0.31
C GLN A 170 -5.11 -7.11 -1.03
N PHE A 171 -3.87 -6.78 -1.44
CA PHE A 171 -3.59 -6.15 -2.73
C PHE A 171 -4.05 -7.02 -3.91
N LEU A 172 -3.71 -8.32 -3.91
CA LEU A 172 -4.11 -9.24 -4.96
C LEU A 172 -5.64 -9.37 -5.05
N LEU A 173 -6.33 -9.48 -3.91
CA LEU A 173 -7.78 -9.56 -3.85
C LEU A 173 -8.43 -8.32 -4.49
N PHE A 174 -8.01 -7.12 -4.10
CA PHE A 174 -8.57 -5.89 -4.66
C PHE A 174 -8.21 -5.69 -6.13
N LEU A 175 -6.99 -6.06 -6.55
CA LEU A 175 -6.59 -6.02 -7.94
C LEU A 175 -7.49 -6.92 -8.79
N CYS A 176 -7.75 -8.16 -8.35
CA CYS A 176 -8.64 -9.08 -9.05
C CYS A 176 -10.06 -8.52 -9.17
N ILE A 177 -10.62 -7.96 -8.09
CA ILE A 177 -11.96 -7.37 -8.10
C ILE A 177 -12.02 -6.17 -9.05
N GLN A 178 -11.03 -5.27 -9.01
CA GLN A 178 -10.97 -4.10 -9.88
C GLN A 178 -10.85 -4.49 -11.36
N LEU A 179 -9.97 -5.45 -11.68
CA LEU A 179 -9.83 -5.97 -13.04
C LEU A 179 -11.12 -6.61 -13.55
N PHE A 180 -11.76 -7.43 -12.72
CA PHE A 180 -13.06 -8.01 -13.06
C PHE A 180 -14.10 -6.92 -13.34
N CYS A 181 -14.16 -5.89 -12.51
CA CYS A 181 -15.09 -4.79 -12.67
C CYS A 181 -14.82 -3.95 -13.92
N LEU A 182 -13.56 -3.67 -14.22
CA LEU A 182 -13.12 -3.00 -15.45
C LEU A 182 -13.55 -3.82 -16.68
N VAL A 183 -13.30 -5.13 -16.68
CA VAL A 183 -13.72 -6.01 -17.78
C VAL A 183 -15.25 -6.03 -17.92
N ALA A 184 -16.00 -6.09 -16.82
CA ALA A 184 -17.47 -6.07 -16.85
C ALA A 184 -18.02 -4.76 -17.46
N VAL A 185 -17.49 -3.61 -17.06
CA VAL A 185 -17.85 -2.29 -17.62
C VAL A 185 -17.45 -2.22 -19.09
N LEU A 186 -16.26 -2.68 -19.46
CA LEU A 186 -15.79 -2.68 -20.84
C LEU A 186 -16.67 -3.56 -21.74
N ARG A 187 -17.10 -4.72 -21.25
CA ARG A 187 -18.05 -5.61 -21.96
C ARG A 187 -19.40 -4.93 -22.17
N ALA A 188 -19.93 -4.26 -21.14
CA ALA A 188 -21.19 -3.53 -21.25
C ALA A 188 -21.10 -2.36 -22.24
N LEU A 189 -19.99 -1.63 -22.23
CA LEU A 189 -19.72 -0.56 -23.20
C LEU A 189 -19.64 -1.10 -24.64
N LYS A 190 -18.98 -2.26 -24.84
CA LYS A 190 -18.86 -2.91 -26.15
C LYS A 190 -20.20 -3.43 -26.69
N GLN A 191 -21.07 -3.96 -25.83
CA GLN A 191 -22.40 -4.47 -26.22
C GLN A 191 -23.42 -3.36 -26.54
N SER A 192 -23.11 -2.10 -26.23
CA SER A 192 -24.06 -0.98 -26.34
C SER A 192 -24.21 -0.36 -27.75
N GLY A 193 -23.76 -0.99 -28.84
CA GLY A 193 -24.00 -0.58 -30.24
C GLY A 193 -24.21 -1.78 -31.20
N PRO A 194 -24.93 -1.68 -32.35
CA PRO A 194 -25.38 -0.52 -33.13
C PRO A 194 -26.90 -0.49 -33.38
N GLY A 195 -27.62 0.54 -32.94
CA GLY A 195 -29.06 0.65 -33.22
C GLY A 195 -29.77 1.64 -32.31
N GLU A 196 -30.35 2.66 -32.94
CA GLU A 196 -31.29 3.64 -32.39
C GLU A 196 -30.80 4.66 -31.35
N ARG A 197 -30.89 5.94 -31.77
CA ARG A 197 -30.73 7.21 -31.02
C ARG A 197 -29.29 7.63 -30.66
N TRP A 198 -28.56 7.99 -31.71
CA TRP A 198 -27.11 8.27 -31.68
C TRP A 198 -26.69 9.42 -30.74
N ARG A 199 -27.39 10.57 -30.74
CA ARG A 199 -26.91 11.79 -30.07
C ARG A 199 -26.97 11.79 -28.53
N LYS A 200 -27.97 11.14 -27.90
CA LYS A 200 -28.08 11.07 -26.42
C LYS A 200 -27.24 9.94 -25.80
N LYS A 201 -27.03 8.86 -26.55
CA LYS A 201 -26.25 7.70 -26.11
C LYS A 201 -24.75 7.99 -26.11
N GLU A 202 -24.30 8.87 -27.01
CA GLU A 202 -22.89 9.25 -27.15
C GLU A 202 -22.36 10.09 -25.97
N GLU A 203 -23.14 11.07 -25.49
CA GLU A 203 -22.80 11.84 -24.27
C GLU A 203 -22.72 10.94 -23.02
N GLU A 204 -23.66 10.01 -22.87
CA GLU A 204 -23.68 9.09 -21.73
C GLU A 204 -22.50 8.10 -21.78
N ASN A 205 -22.18 7.57 -22.98
CA ASN A 205 -21.03 6.72 -23.21
C ASN A 205 -19.70 7.44 -22.96
N HIS A 206 -19.62 8.74 -23.28
CA HIS A 206 -18.43 9.55 -23.02
C HIS A 206 -18.17 9.73 -21.52
N MET A 207 -19.21 10.06 -20.74
CA MET A 207 -19.10 10.16 -19.28
C MET A 207 -18.72 8.81 -18.63
N LYS A 208 -19.28 7.71 -19.13
CA LYS A 208 -18.96 6.34 -18.66
C LYS A 208 -17.50 5.95 -18.99
N ARG A 209 -17.04 6.24 -20.21
CA ARG A 209 -15.65 6.00 -20.63
C ARG A 209 -14.66 6.83 -19.82
N ARG A 210 -15.01 8.08 -19.51
CA ARG A 210 -14.20 8.95 -18.65
C ARG A 210 -14.05 8.36 -17.24
N ALA A 211 -15.15 7.92 -16.63
CA ALA A 211 -15.10 7.27 -15.32
C ALA A 211 -14.23 6.00 -15.36
N PHE A 212 -14.42 5.13 -16.35
CA PHE A 212 -13.61 3.93 -16.55
C PHE A 212 -12.11 4.25 -16.69
N TYR A 213 -11.76 5.26 -17.47
CA TYR A 213 -10.37 5.66 -17.67
C TYR A 213 -9.74 6.20 -16.39
N ILE A 214 -10.49 6.97 -15.59
CA ILE A 214 -10.05 7.41 -14.25
C ILE A 214 -9.79 6.18 -13.37
N ILE A 215 -10.71 5.22 -13.33
CA ILE A 215 -10.53 3.98 -12.54
C ILE A 215 -9.28 3.22 -12.98
N LEU A 216 -9.11 3.02 -14.29
CA LEU A 216 -7.95 2.32 -14.85
C LEU A 216 -6.64 3.02 -14.48
N ILE A 217 -6.57 4.34 -14.64
CA ILE A 217 -5.39 5.12 -14.25
C ILE A 217 -5.11 4.92 -12.77
N THR A 218 -6.12 5.09 -11.91
CA THR A 218 -5.94 4.93 -10.45
C THR A 218 -5.46 3.52 -10.09
N THR A 219 -6.01 2.47 -10.69
CA THR A 219 -5.58 1.08 -10.46
C THR A 219 -4.13 0.86 -10.91
N VAL A 220 -3.74 1.39 -12.07
CA VAL A 220 -2.37 1.29 -12.58
C VAL A 220 -1.40 2.04 -11.67
N THR A 221 -1.72 3.27 -11.28
CA THR A 221 -0.91 4.07 -10.35
C THR A 221 -0.75 3.37 -9.01
N MET A 222 -1.84 2.83 -8.45
CA MET A 222 -1.77 2.04 -7.21
C MET A 222 -0.88 0.81 -7.39
N SER A 223 -1.01 0.08 -8.50
CA SER A 223 -0.15 -1.08 -8.78
C SER A 223 1.33 -0.71 -8.80
N ILE A 224 1.67 0.41 -9.45
CA ILE A 224 3.05 0.92 -9.51
C ILE A 224 3.58 1.28 -8.12
N VAL A 225 2.74 1.83 -7.23
CA VAL A 225 3.13 2.19 -5.86
C VAL A 225 3.25 0.96 -4.96
N TYR A 226 2.34 -0.02 -5.08
CA TYR A 226 2.30 -1.17 -4.18
C TYR A 226 3.32 -2.26 -4.55
N ILE A 227 3.61 -2.49 -5.83
CA ILE A 227 4.55 -3.54 -6.27
C ILE A 227 5.95 -3.39 -5.64
N PRO A 228 6.60 -2.20 -5.67
CA PRO A 228 7.91 -2.01 -5.03
C PRO A 228 7.89 -2.27 -3.52
N ASN A 229 6.82 -1.82 -2.84
CA ASN A 229 6.64 -2.04 -1.41
C ASN A 229 6.53 -3.53 -1.06
N ILE A 230 5.77 -4.29 -1.86
CA ILE A 230 5.62 -5.74 -1.71
C ILE A 230 6.95 -6.46 -1.98
N VAL A 231 7.64 -6.12 -3.07
CA VAL A 231 8.92 -6.74 -3.44
C VAL A 231 9.99 -6.47 -2.38
N SER A 232 10.05 -5.25 -1.86
CA SER A 232 10.94 -4.87 -0.75
C SER A 232 10.61 -5.66 0.53
N GLY A 233 9.33 -5.79 0.88
CA GLY A 233 8.90 -6.60 2.02
C GLY A 233 9.27 -8.08 1.89
N LEU A 234 9.04 -8.68 0.71
CA LEU A 234 9.37 -10.08 0.44
C LEU A 234 10.89 -10.33 0.45
N SER A 235 11.68 -9.42 -0.13
CA SER A 235 13.14 -9.55 -0.13
C SER A 235 13.72 -9.45 1.28
N PHE A 236 13.17 -8.58 2.13
CA PHE A 236 13.54 -8.50 3.55
C PHE A 236 13.24 -9.79 4.32
N ILE A 237 12.06 -10.39 4.10
CA ILE A 237 11.69 -11.67 4.73
C ILE A 237 12.62 -12.79 4.27
N LEU A 238 12.94 -12.84 2.97
CA LEU A 238 13.86 -13.82 2.41
C LEU A 238 15.26 -13.66 3.00
N MET A 239 15.76 -12.43 3.13
CA MET A 239 17.04 -12.13 3.76
C MET A 239 17.09 -12.58 5.22
N GLN A 240 16.05 -12.32 6.00
CA GLN A 240 15.98 -12.81 7.38
C GLN A 240 16.03 -14.34 7.46
N LYS A 241 15.29 -15.05 6.60
CA LYS A 241 15.33 -16.52 6.57
C LYS A 241 16.70 -17.04 6.19
N LEU A 242 17.37 -16.42 5.21
CA LEU A 242 18.73 -16.80 4.80
C LEU A 242 19.75 -16.56 5.93
N LEU A 243 19.63 -15.46 6.68
CA LEU A 243 20.48 -15.15 7.82
C LEU A 243 20.31 -16.20 8.94
N GLN A 244 19.08 -16.62 9.22
CA GLN A 244 18.78 -17.68 10.19
C GLN A 244 19.39 -19.02 9.75
N LEU A 245 19.24 -19.40 8.48
CA LEU A 245 19.86 -20.61 7.91
C LEU A 245 21.39 -20.57 7.95
N ALA A 246 22.00 -19.40 7.71
CA ALA A 246 23.45 -19.21 7.83
C ALA A 246 23.91 -19.35 9.28
N SER A 247 23.19 -18.76 10.24
CA SER A 247 23.50 -18.88 11.67
C SER A 247 23.36 -20.31 12.20
N ALA A 248 22.38 -21.08 11.70
CA ALA A 248 22.19 -22.49 12.03
C ALA A 248 23.23 -23.42 11.38
N ARG A 249 23.98 -22.94 10.37
CA ARG A 249 25.07 -23.68 9.72
C ARG A 249 26.42 -23.52 10.47
N ILE A 250 26.58 -22.46 11.26
CA ILE A 250 27.81 -22.14 12.01
C ILE A 250 28.01 -22.91 13.36
N PRO A 251 27.03 -23.57 14.03
CA PRO A 251 27.32 -24.26 15.30
C PRO A 251 28.14 -25.54 15.15
N ASN A 252 28.44 -25.99 13.93
CA ASN A 252 29.15 -27.26 13.71
C ASN A 252 30.68 -27.13 13.53
N GLU A 253 31.24 -25.92 13.43
CA GLU A 253 32.71 -25.75 13.38
C GLU A 253 33.35 -25.62 14.77
N SER A 254 32.63 -25.08 15.76
CA SER A 254 33.17 -24.99 17.14
C SER A 254 33.27 -26.36 17.83
N SER A 255 32.43 -27.32 17.44
CA SER A 255 32.46 -28.72 17.91
C SER A 255 33.57 -29.55 17.24
N ALA A 256 34.01 -29.14 16.04
CA ALA A 256 35.10 -29.81 15.33
C ALA A 256 36.48 -29.36 15.85
N LEU A 257 36.62 -28.10 16.28
CA LEU A 257 37.87 -27.59 16.86
C LEU A 257 38.16 -28.13 18.28
N SER A 258 37.13 -28.48 19.07
CA SER A 258 37.34 -29.16 20.36
C SER A 258 37.72 -30.64 20.22
N LEU A 259 37.31 -31.31 19.14
CA LEU A 259 37.76 -32.67 18.79
C LEU A 259 39.17 -32.70 18.18
N PHE A 260 39.57 -31.67 17.43
CA PHE A 260 40.93 -31.58 16.88
C PHE A 260 41.99 -31.15 17.91
N SER A 261 41.62 -30.37 18.94
CA SER A 261 42.55 -30.02 20.02
C SER A 261 42.80 -31.17 21.01
N GLY A 262 41.92 -32.18 21.07
CA GLY A 262 42.08 -33.36 21.92
C GLY A 262 42.96 -34.50 21.35
N CYS A 263 43.31 -34.46 20.07
CA CYS A 263 43.99 -35.58 19.40
C CYS A 263 45.53 -35.46 19.29
N HIS A 264 46.15 -34.43 19.85
CA HIS A 264 47.61 -34.21 19.70
C HIS A 264 48.39 -34.29 21.02
N PHE A 265 48.21 -35.37 21.79
CA PHE A 265 49.14 -35.71 22.89
C PHE A 265 49.32 -37.23 23.07
N ALA A 266 49.60 -37.97 21.99
CA ALA A 266 50.12 -39.33 22.08
C ALA A 266 51.66 -39.30 22.14
N LYS A 267 52.19 -39.27 23.36
CA LYS A 267 53.61 -39.39 23.70
C LYS A 267 54.08 -40.84 23.47
N PRO A 268 55.05 -41.14 22.58
CA PRO A 268 55.60 -42.49 22.49
C PRO A 268 56.58 -42.74 23.64
N ARG A 269 56.28 -43.78 24.44
CA ARG A 269 57.09 -44.26 25.56
C ARG A 269 57.94 -45.45 25.11
N LEU A 270 59.26 -45.27 25.16
CA LEU A 270 60.36 -46.25 25.32
C LEU A 270 60.48 -47.46 24.35
N ARG A 271 61.70 -47.64 23.80
CA ARG A 271 62.44 -48.89 23.98
C ARG A 271 63.96 -48.63 23.98
N ARG A 272 64.59 -48.82 25.14
CA ARG A 272 66.04 -48.79 25.36
C ARG A 272 66.48 -50.26 25.29
N HIS A 273 67.25 -50.65 24.27
CA HIS A 273 67.94 -51.94 24.24
C HIS A 273 69.39 -51.72 24.62
N THR A 274 69.78 -52.45 25.65
CA THR A 274 71.15 -52.80 26.06
C THR A 274 71.92 -53.42 24.91
N GLU A 275 73.09 -52.89 24.60
CA GLU A 275 74.43 -53.48 24.83
C GLU A 275 75.52 -52.48 24.41
#